data_AF-A0A1P8KJR6-F1
#
_entry.id   AF-A0A1P8KJR6-F1
#
_cell.length_a   1.000
_cell.length_b   1.000
_cell.length_c   1.000
_cell.angle_alpha   90.00
_cell.angle_beta   90.00
_cell.angle_gamma   90.00
#
_symmetry.space_group_name_H-M   'P 1'
#
loop_
_entity.id
_entity.type
_entity.pdbx_description
1 polymer ?
#
loop_
_entity_poly.entity_id
_entity_poly.type
_entity_poly.pdbx_seq_one_letter_code
_entity_poly.pdbx_strand_id
1 'polypeptide(L)'
;MEPVLIIRPEIALDDFLPIFLSSSFVLLFGLFYIAIYTLVKMEKIRTVYMPFAYMFWALQTYCMYYVATTIQSNAFTIKALMVTMVCYLILPHLYYYLNIRSEQRYEQ
;
A
#
# COMPACT_ATOMS: atom_id res chain seq x y z
N MET A 1 8.54 38.36 -11.46
CA MET A 1 8.64 36.96 -11.94
C MET A 1 7.28 36.62 -12.51
N GLU A 2 7.19 36.40 -13.82
CA GLU A 2 5.92 35.97 -14.42
C GLU A 2 5.57 34.56 -13.93
N PRO A 3 4.30 34.27 -13.64
CA PRO A 3 3.90 32.95 -13.17
C PRO A 3 4.17 31.93 -14.26
N VAL A 4 5.05 30.96 -13.97
CA VAL A 4 5.26 29.80 -14.83
C VAL A 4 3.97 28.98 -14.82
N LEU A 5 3.15 29.13 -15.86
CA LEU A 5 1.98 28.30 -16.07
C LEU A 5 2.45 26.90 -16.47
N ILE A 6 2.60 26.02 -15.48
CA ILE A 6 2.80 24.59 -15.73
C ILE A 6 1.45 24.03 -16.20
N ILE A 7 1.27 23.98 -17.52
CA ILE A 7 0.12 23.32 -18.14
C ILE A 7 0.29 21.82 -17.92
N ARG A 8 -0.40 21.28 -16.92
CA ARG A 8 -0.50 19.83 -16.73
C ARG A 8 -1.34 19.27 -17.89
N PRO A 9 -0.92 18.17 -18.54
CA PRO A 9 -1.77 17.47 -19.49
C PRO A 9 -3.13 17.18 -18.82
N GLU A 10 -4.23 17.54 -19.48
CA GLU A 10 -5.55 17.20 -18.98
C GLU A 10 -5.67 15.68 -18.91
N ILE A 11 -6.12 15.18 -17.77
CA ILE A 11 -6.47 13.76 -17.61
C ILE A 11 -7.64 13.53 -18.57
N ALA A 12 -7.45 12.67 -19.57
CA ALA A 12 -8.50 12.32 -20.50
C ALA A 12 -9.72 11.81 -19.71
N LEU A 13 -10.92 12.31 -20.04
CA LEU A 13 -12.14 11.94 -19.32
C LEU A 13 -12.35 10.41 -19.33
N ASP A 14 -11.86 9.73 -20.37
CA ASP A 14 -11.91 8.27 -20.52
C ASP A 14 -11.01 7.52 -19.52
N ASP A 15 -9.92 8.14 -19.06
CA ASP A 15 -9.00 7.56 -18.08
C ASP A 15 -9.49 7.76 -16.63
N PHE A 16 -10.47 8.63 -16.41
CA PHE A 16 -11.00 8.93 -15.08
C PHE A 16 -11.50 7.67 -14.36
N LEU A 17 -12.36 6.88 -15.01
CA LEU A 17 -12.98 5.72 -14.38
C LEU A 17 -11.94 4.64 -14.02
N PRO A 18 -10.99 4.24 -14.91
CA PRO A 18 -9.89 3.35 -14.56
C PRO A 18 -9.01 3.86 -13.41
N ILE A 19 -8.67 5.15 -13.40
CA ILE A 19 -7.85 5.75 -12.34
C ILE A 19 -8.60 5.70 -10.99
N PHE A 20 -9.87 6.11 -10.99
CA PHE A 20 -10.70 6.11 -9.79
C PHE A 20 -10.92 4.71 -9.23
N LEU A 21 -11.20 3.74 -10.11
CA LEU A 21 -11.41 2.37 -9.69
C LEU A 21 -10.11 1.75 -9.15
N SER A 22 -8.99 1.98 -9.83
CA SER A 22 -7.69 1.48 -9.38
C SER A 22 -7.26 2.11 -8.05
N SER A 23 -7.47 3.42 -7.86
CA SER A 23 -7.16 4.08 -6.58
C SER A 23 -8.04 3.58 -5.44
N SER A 24 -9.31 3.29 -5.71
CA SER A 24 -10.21 2.64 -4.74
C SER A 24 -9.73 1.24 -4.38
N PHE A 25 -9.25 0.46 -5.36
CA PHE A 25 -8.69 -0.86 -5.11
C PHE A 25 -7.38 -0.83 -4.31
N VAL A 26 -6.54 0.21 -4.45
CA VAL A 26 -5.37 0.39 -3.57
C VAL A 26 -5.81 0.41 -2.10
N LEU A 27 -6.86 1.17 -1.78
CA LEU A 27 -7.36 1.25 -0.40
C LEU A 27 -7.99 -0.07 0.06
N LEU A 28 -8.82 -0.67 -0.80
CA LEU A 28 -9.52 -1.91 -0.46
C LEU A 28 -8.54 -3.06 -0.23
N PHE A 29 -7.56 -3.24 -1.10
CA PHE A 29 -6.55 -4.29 -0.95
C PHE A 29 -5.58 -4.00 0.21
N GLY A 30 -5.27 -2.74 0.49
CA GLY A 30 -4.51 -2.37 1.69
C GLY A 30 -5.23 -2.68 2.98
N LEU A 31 -6.54 -2.44 3.02
CA LEU A 31 -7.39 -2.84 4.15
C LEU A 31 -7.35 -4.36 4.35
N PHE A 32 -7.54 -5.14 3.28
CA PHE A 32 -7.50 -6.61 3.37
C PHE A 32 -6.11 -7.13 3.78
N TYR A 33 -5.04 -6.55 3.26
CA TYR A 33 -3.68 -6.89 3.66
C TYR A 33 -3.48 -6.74 5.17
N ILE A 34 -3.75 -5.55 5.73
CA ILE A 34 -3.57 -5.30 7.16
C ILE A 34 -4.55 -6.16 7.97
N ALA A 35 -5.81 -6.24 7.57
CA ALA A 35 -6.82 -6.97 8.34
C ALA A 35 -6.47 -8.45 8.46
N ILE A 36 -6.13 -9.13 7.35
CA ILE A 36 -5.76 -10.54 7.37
C ILE A 36 -4.45 -10.72 8.16
N TYR A 37 -3.46 -9.86 7.94
CA TYR A 37 -2.19 -9.92 8.65
C TYR A 37 -2.40 -9.85 10.17
N THR A 38 -3.16 -8.85 10.62
CA THR A 38 -3.48 -8.62 12.03
C THR A 38 -4.27 -9.78 12.63
N LEU A 39 -5.31 -10.27 11.94
CA LEU A 39 -6.13 -11.39 12.41
C LEU A 39 -5.31 -12.69 12.53
N VAL A 40 -4.37 -12.95 11.62
CA VAL A 40 -3.43 -14.09 11.73
C VAL A 40 -2.52 -13.92 12.93
N LYS A 41 -1.95 -12.72 13.15
CA LYS A 41 -1.02 -12.46 14.26
C LYS A 41 -1.69 -12.43 15.63
N MET A 42 -2.98 -12.11 15.69
CA MET A 42 -3.81 -12.22 16.90
C MET A 42 -4.38 -13.63 17.10
N GLU A 43 -3.96 -14.61 16.28
CA GLU A 43 -4.42 -16.00 16.32
C GLU A 43 -5.95 -16.17 16.19
N LYS A 44 -6.63 -15.16 15.62
CA LYS A 44 -8.09 -15.20 15.36
C LYS A 44 -8.42 -16.06 14.16
N ILE A 45 -7.49 -16.19 13.21
CA ILE A 45 -7.60 -17.04 12.02
C ILE A 45 -6.31 -17.84 11.81
N ARG A 46 -6.40 -18.94 11.05
CA ARG A 46 -5.26 -19.84 10.82
C ARG A 46 -4.13 -19.16 10.05
N THR A 47 -2.89 -19.49 10.37
CA THR A 47 -1.68 -19.00 9.66
C THR A 47 -1.65 -19.34 8.17
N VAL A 48 -2.45 -20.31 7.73
CA VAL A 48 -2.66 -20.65 6.31
C VAL A 48 -3.21 -19.47 5.50
N TYR A 49 -3.85 -18.48 6.14
CA TYR A 49 -4.31 -17.26 5.45
C TYR A 49 -3.21 -16.21 5.25
N MET A 50 -2.00 -16.42 5.77
CA MET A 50 -0.89 -15.48 5.62
C MET A 50 -0.50 -15.18 4.15
N PRO A 51 -0.41 -16.19 3.24
CA PRO A 51 -0.16 -15.94 1.82
C PRO A 51 -1.23 -15.07 1.17
N PHE A 52 -2.49 -15.14 1.62
CA PHE A 52 -3.56 -14.29 1.10
C PHE A 52 -3.32 -12.81 1.43
N ALA A 53 -2.81 -12.49 2.62
CA ALA A 53 -2.43 -11.11 2.94
C ALA A 53 -1.35 -10.61 1.95
N TYR A 54 -0.30 -11.40 1.70
CA TYR A 54 0.76 -11.00 0.77
C TYR A 54 0.27 -10.88 -0.68
N MET A 55 -0.70 -11.69 -1.09
CA MET A 55 -1.39 -11.53 -2.37
C MET A 55 -2.12 -10.19 -2.45
N PHE A 56 -2.85 -9.78 -1.39
CA PHE A 56 -3.50 -8.48 -1.34
C PHE A 56 -2.50 -7.31 -1.36
N TRP A 57 -1.35 -7.45 -0.69
CA TRP A 57 -0.28 -6.46 -0.80
C TRP A 57 0.27 -6.33 -2.23
N ALA A 58 0.45 -7.45 -2.93
CA ALA A 58 0.90 -7.43 -4.32
C ALA A 58 -0.13 -6.78 -5.25
N LEU A 59 -1.41 -7.10 -5.07
CA LEU A 59 -2.53 -6.49 -5.80
C LEU A 59 -2.62 -4.97 -5.54
N GLN A 60 -2.53 -4.55 -4.27
CA GLN A 60 -2.47 -3.15 -3.89
C GLN A 60 -1.31 -2.42 -4.57
N THR A 61 -0.12 -3.03 -4.54
CA THR A 61 1.10 -2.46 -5.13
C THR A 61 0.97 -2.32 -6.64
N TYR A 62 0.36 -3.30 -7.30
CA TYR A 62 0.06 -3.24 -8.73
C TYR A 62 -0.91 -2.09 -9.06
N CYS A 63 -2.02 -1.98 -8.33
CA CYS A 63 -2.97 -0.88 -8.51
C CYS A 63 -2.32 0.49 -8.27
N MET A 64 -1.40 0.58 -7.31
CA MET A 64 -0.67 1.81 -7.03
C MET A 64 0.28 2.18 -8.17
N TYR A 65 1.02 1.20 -8.69
CA TYR A 65 1.90 1.39 -9.84
C TYR A 65 1.10 1.86 -11.06
N TYR A 66 -0.02 1.20 -11.35
CA TYR A 66 -0.92 1.58 -12.45
C TYR A 66 -1.39 3.03 -12.31
N VAL A 67 -1.93 3.41 -11.15
CA VAL A 67 -2.38 4.80 -10.92
C VAL A 67 -1.22 5.78 -11.12
N ALA A 68 -0.05 5.50 -10.55
CA ALA A 68 1.10 6.39 -10.62
C ALA A 68 1.60 6.59 -12.07
N THR A 69 1.59 5.53 -12.90
CA THR A 69 1.96 5.63 -14.32
C THR A 69 0.90 6.36 -15.14
N THR A 70 -0.38 6.10 -14.89
CA THR A 70 -1.49 6.65 -15.68
C THR A 70 -1.69 8.14 -15.42
N ILE A 71 -1.48 8.63 -14.19
CA ILE A 71 -1.51 10.08 -13.90
C ILE A 71 -0.25 10.83 -14.36
N GLN A 72 0.61 10.18 -15.15
CA GLN A 72 1.87 10.73 -15.66
C GLN A 72 2.77 11.30 -14.54
N SER A 73 2.87 10.56 -13.44
CA SER A 73 3.74 10.97 -12.33
C SER A 73 5.19 11.07 -12.77
N ASN A 74 5.95 11.97 -12.14
CA ASN A 74 7.39 12.03 -12.32
C ASN A 74 8.03 10.67 -11.95
N ALA A 75 9.05 10.24 -12.69
CA ALA A 75 9.83 9.04 -12.42
C ALA A 75 10.34 8.96 -10.97
N PHE A 76 10.70 10.11 -10.37
CA PHE A 76 11.07 10.16 -8.95
C PHE A 76 9.90 9.76 -8.05
N THR A 77 8.70 10.31 -8.29
CA THR A 77 7.50 10.01 -7.50
C THR A 77 7.11 8.55 -7.60
N ILE A 78 7.16 7.95 -8.80
CA ILE A 78 6.87 6.52 -8.97
C ILE A 78 7.83 5.68 -8.13
N LYS A 79 9.15 5.96 -8.19
CA LYS A 79 10.14 5.25 -7.38
C LYS A 79 9.89 5.39 -5.89
N ALA A 80 9.62 6.62 -5.42
CA ALA A 80 9.31 6.88 -4.02
C ALA A 80 8.07 6.10 -3.56
N LEU A 81 7.02 6.05 -4.38
CA LEU A 81 5.81 5.27 -4.09
C LEU A 81 6.09 3.77 -3.99
N MET A 82 6.92 3.23 -4.88
CA MET A 82 7.30 1.81 -4.81
C MET A 82 8.13 1.50 -3.55
N VAL A 83 9.03 2.40 -3.15
CA VAL A 83 9.76 2.28 -1.87
C VAL A 83 8.79 2.30 -0.69
N THR A 84 7.79 3.19 -0.71
CA THR A 84 6.76 3.23 0.33
C THR A 84 5.97 1.92 0.42
N MET A 85 5.67 1.26 -0.71
CA MET A 85 4.99 -0.04 -0.69
C MET A 85 5.84 -1.15 -0.06
N VAL A 86 7.17 -1.10 -0.24
CA VAL A 86 8.09 -2.00 0.46
C VAL A 86 8.13 -1.71 1.97
N CYS A 87 8.21 -0.43 2.36
CA CYS A 87 8.11 -0.06 3.77
C CYS A 87 6.79 -0.53 4.40
N TYR A 88 5.69 -0.40 3.66
CA TYR A 88 4.36 -0.83 4.09
C TYR A 88 4.27 -2.35 4.28
N LEU A 89 4.99 -3.16 3.51
CA LEU A 89 5.10 -4.60 3.72
C LEU A 89 5.82 -4.93 5.04
N ILE A 90 6.87 -4.17 5.36
CA ILE A 90 7.75 -4.44 6.50
C ILE A 90 7.11 -3.96 7.81
N LEU A 91 6.35 -2.88 7.77
CA LEU A 91 5.84 -2.18 8.95
C LEU A 91 5.03 -3.07 9.92
N PRO A 92 4.10 -3.93 9.46
CA PRO A 92 3.40 -4.86 10.35
C PRO A 92 4.35 -5.88 11.01
N HIS A 93 5.36 -6.36 10.30
CA HIS A 93 6.33 -7.30 10.86
C HIS A 93 7.13 -6.66 11.98
N LEU A 94 7.60 -5.42 11.77
CA LEU A 94 8.33 -4.66 12.77
C LEU A 94 7.46 -4.35 14.00
N TYR A 95 6.23 -3.90 13.79
CA TYR A 95 5.31 -3.56 14.88
C TYR A 95 5.07 -4.75 15.81
N TYR A 96 4.68 -5.90 15.26
CA TYR A 96 4.41 -7.09 16.06
C TYR A 96 5.68 -7.65 16.73
N TYR A 97 6.83 -7.57 16.06
CA TYR A 97 8.10 -7.95 16.66
C TYR A 97 8.45 -7.09 17.89
N LEU A 98 8.31 -5.77 17.77
CA LEU A 98 8.56 -4.84 18.87
C LEU A 98 7.56 -5.05 20.01
N ASN A 99 6.28 -5.24 19.70
CA ASN A 99 5.23 -5.42 20.71
C ASN A 99 5.47 -6.69 21.56
N ILE A 100 5.76 -7.82 20.90
CA ILE A 100 6.08 -9.07 21.60
C ILE A 100 7.34 -8.90 22.48
N ARG A 101 8.37 -8.24 21.96
CA ARG A 101 9.61 -8.01 22.70
C ARG A 101 9.42 -7.08 23.91
N SER A 102 8.52 -6.10 23.81
CA SER A 102 8.19 -5.25 24.96
C SER A 102 7.46 -6.02 26.04
N GLU A 103 6.47 -6.86 25.69
CA GLU A 103 5.73 -7.68 26.66
C GLU A 103 6.67 -8.61 27.44
N GLN A 104 7.58 -9.29 26.74
CA GLN A 104 8.60 -10.15 27.37
C GLN A 104 9.50 -9.44 28.38
N ARG A 105 9.71 -8.13 28.23
CA ARG A 105 10.56 -7.35 29.13
C ARG A 105 9.84 -6.90 30.40
N TYR A 106 8.50 -6.88 30.40
CA TYR A 106 7.70 -6.58 31.60
C TYR A 106 7.46 -7.83 32.47
N GLU A 107 7.54 -9.03 31.89
CA GLU A 107 7.39 -10.30 32.61
C GLU A 107 8.69 -10.83 33.24
N GLN A 108 9.84 -10.18 32.99
CA GLN A 108 11.13 -10.41 33.67
C GLN A 108 11.33 -9.44 34.83
#